data_AF-A0A9D4QA41-F1
#
_entry.id   AF-A0A9D4QA41-F1
#
_cell.length_a   1.000
_cell.length_b   1.000
_cell.length_c   1.000
_cell.angle_alpha   90.00
_cell.angle_beta   90.00
_cell.angle_gamma   90.00
#
_symmetry.space_group_name_H-M   'P 1'
#
loop_
_entity.id
_entity.type
_entity.pdbx_description
1 polymer ?
#
loop_
_entity_poly.entity_id
_entity_poly.type
_entity_poly.pdbx_seq_one_letter_code
_entity_poly.pdbx_strand_id
1 'polypeptide(L)'
;MLVALSHNSMACCWEQDNCWGNLDDSIEDLAEQELLVQGADAVTLEGLKSLYNCCFTCGVSWAEDQASLDCAECGGYALHRPCVHCNGTCGGVWSRDLVASHKLRRSQWIGECAKAPQDAAAAKSKDS
;
A
#
# COMPACT_ATOMS: atom_id res chain seq x y z
N MET A 1 -2.68 -21.29 25.03
CA MET A 1 -3.42 -20.24 24.31
C MET A 1 -2.71 -18.93 24.63
N LEU A 2 -1.84 -18.45 23.74
CA LEU A 2 -1.13 -17.19 23.95
C LEU A 2 -1.81 -16.12 23.09
N VAL A 3 -2.54 -15.22 23.75
CA VAL A 3 -3.06 -13.99 23.16
C VAL A 3 -1.90 -13.01 23.10
N ALA A 4 -1.35 -12.80 21.90
CA ALA A 4 -0.39 -11.73 21.69
C ALA A 4 -1.15 -10.40 21.70
N LEU A 5 -0.91 -9.62 22.75
CA LEU A 5 -1.36 -8.25 22.87
C LEU A 5 -0.85 -7.44 21.68
N SER A 6 -1.75 -6.66 21.09
CA SER A 6 -1.47 -5.60 20.13
C SER A 6 -0.35 -4.71 20.66
N HIS A 7 0.86 -4.96 20.18
CA HIS A 7 1.93 -3.98 20.24
C HIS A 7 1.86 -3.23 18.92
N ASN A 8 1.61 -1.92 19.01
CA ASN A 8 1.84 -0.94 17.96
C ASN A 8 3.27 -1.10 17.42
N SER A 9 3.44 -1.98 16.44
CA SER A 9 4.66 -2.08 15.66
C SER A 9 4.45 -1.15 14.47
N MET A 10 4.88 0.10 14.64
CA MET A 10 4.86 1.15 13.63
C MET A 10 5.88 0.82 12.53
N ALA A 11 5.71 -0.28 11.82
CA ALA A 11 6.40 -0.54 10.55
C ALA A 11 5.62 0.20 9.45
N CYS A 12 5.62 1.52 9.56
CA CYS A 12 5.14 2.36 8.48
C CYS A 12 6.29 2.46 7.47
N CYS A 13 6.02 2.30 6.18
CA CYS A 13 7.04 2.45 5.13
C CYS A 13 7.66 3.85 5.03
N TRP A 14 7.10 4.82 5.76
CA TRP A 14 7.57 6.21 5.78
C TRP A 14 8.97 6.39 6.40
N GLU A 15 9.52 5.39 7.10
CA GLU A 15 10.80 5.53 7.81
C GLU A 15 12.05 5.42 6.90
N GLN A 16 11.88 5.21 5.60
CA GLN A 16 12.95 5.40 4.63
C GLN A 16 12.77 6.75 3.91
N ASP A 17 13.31 7.78 4.57
CA ASP A 17 13.85 9.01 3.99
C ASP A 17 12.91 10.18 3.61
N ASN A 18 11.82 10.45 4.33
CA ASN A 18 11.15 11.77 4.21
C ASN A 18 10.37 12.22 5.46
N CYS A 19 11.07 12.41 6.57
CA CYS A 19 10.62 13.35 7.59
C CYS A 19 10.74 14.75 6.97
N TRP A 20 9.64 15.30 6.45
CA TRP A 20 9.49 16.75 6.42
C TRP A 20 9.51 17.18 7.89
N GLY A 21 10.71 17.41 8.39
CA GLY A 21 10.96 17.89 9.74
C GLY A 21 10.13 19.14 9.94
N ASN A 22 9.51 19.22 11.11
CA ASN A 22 9.08 20.48 11.69
C ASN A 22 10.23 21.48 11.53
N LEU A 23 10.14 22.40 10.57
CA LEU A 23 10.85 23.67 10.64
C LEU A 23 9.96 24.59 11.48
N ASP A 24 10.01 24.35 12.78
CA ASP A 24 9.55 25.27 13.81
C ASP A 24 10.59 26.41 13.95
N ASP A 25 10.05 27.62 14.00
CA ASP A 25 10.62 28.94 14.35
C ASP A 25 12.15 29.10 14.49
N SER A 26 12.75 29.78 13.51
CA SER A 26 13.57 31.00 13.74
C SER A 26 14.09 31.56 12.40
N ILE A 27 13.48 32.64 11.92
CA ILE A 27 14.00 33.45 10.83
C ILE A 27 15.13 34.31 11.40
N GLU A 28 16.38 33.84 11.31
CA GLU A 28 17.59 34.66 11.39
C GLU A 28 18.80 33.82 10.94
N ASP A 29 19.10 33.84 9.64
CA ASP A 29 20.44 34.09 9.06
C ASP A 29 20.42 33.82 7.53
N LEU A 30 20.32 34.90 6.73
CA LEU A 30 20.02 34.90 5.30
C LEU A 30 21.27 34.99 4.40
N ALA A 31 22.32 34.22 4.66
CA ALA A 31 23.50 34.21 3.78
C ALA A 31 24.20 32.85 3.57
N GLU A 32 24.02 31.87 4.46
CA GLU A 32 24.71 30.56 4.34
C GLU A 32 23.78 29.39 3.96
N GLN A 33 22.47 29.67 3.80
CA GLN A 33 21.43 28.65 3.59
C GLN A 33 21.23 28.25 2.11
N GLU A 34 21.97 28.83 1.16
CA GLU A 34 21.91 28.40 -0.25
C GLU A 34 22.70 27.10 -0.52
N LEU A 35 23.57 26.65 0.39
CA LEU A 35 24.39 25.45 0.18
C LEU A 35 23.81 24.15 0.79
N LEU A 36 22.79 24.26 1.65
CA LEU A 36 22.08 23.11 2.24
C LEU A 36 20.80 22.70 1.48
N VAL A 37 20.50 23.36 0.37
CA VAL A 37 19.49 22.91 -0.61
C VAL A 37 20.17 22.09 -1.72
N GLN A 38 21.17 21.27 -1.37
CA GLN A 38 21.82 20.33 -2.30
C GLN A 38 21.55 18.86 -1.92
N GLY A 39 20.57 18.62 -1.06
CA GLY A 39 20.18 17.28 -0.59
C GLY A 39 18.68 17.05 -0.57
N ALA A 40 17.91 17.73 -1.43
CA ALA A 40 16.59 17.21 -1.77
C ALA A 40 16.84 15.92 -2.57
N ASP A 41 16.93 14.79 -1.85
CA ASP A 41 17.12 13.48 -2.43
C ASP A 41 16.04 13.31 -3.49
N ALA A 42 16.47 13.37 -4.76
CA ALA A 42 15.54 13.48 -5.86
C ALA A 42 14.72 12.19 -5.86
N VAL A 43 13.40 12.32 -5.66
CA VAL A 43 12.49 11.19 -5.64
C VAL A 43 12.68 10.37 -6.93
N THR A 44 13.29 9.20 -6.78
CA THR A 44 13.56 8.30 -7.91
C THR A 44 12.28 7.59 -8.32
N LEU A 45 12.21 7.16 -9.59
CA LEU A 45 11.09 6.37 -10.07
C LEU A 45 10.95 5.05 -9.27
N GLU A 46 12.08 4.48 -8.87
CA GLU A 46 12.19 3.31 -8.02
C GLU A 46 11.64 3.59 -6.61
N GLY A 47 12.00 4.74 -6.02
CA GLY A 47 11.45 5.19 -4.73
C GLY A 47 9.94 5.37 -4.76
N LEU A 48 9.40 5.96 -5.83
CA LEU A 48 7.95 6.09 -6.03
C LEU A 48 7.25 4.73 -6.14
N LYS A 49 7.84 3.78 -6.86
CA LYS A 49 7.30 2.42 -6.96
C LYS A 49 7.32 1.70 -5.61
N SER A 50 8.35 1.91 -4.80
CA SER A 50 8.43 1.35 -3.44
C SER A 50 7.30 1.88 -2.56
N LEU A 51 7.08 3.21 -2.55
CA LEU A 51 5.98 3.85 -1.81
C LEU A 51 4.61 3.33 -2.24
N TYR A 52 4.43 3.01 -3.52
CA TYR A 52 3.18 2.47 -4.05
C TYR A 52 2.89 1.02 -3.61
N ASN A 53 3.86 0.33 -2.99
CA ASN A 53 3.64 -0.97 -2.37
C ASN A 53 3.23 -0.86 -0.90
N CYS A 54 2.99 0.33 -0.38
CA CYS A 54 2.63 0.56 1.01
C CYS A 54 1.18 0.98 1.14
N CYS A 55 0.49 0.52 2.18
CA CYS A 55 -0.88 0.90 2.42
C CYS A 55 -0.98 2.39 2.74
N PHE A 56 -1.74 3.17 1.96
CA PHE A 56 -1.86 4.61 2.21
C PHE A 56 -2.72 4.93 3.44
N THR A 57 -3.43 3.95 4.00
CA THR A 57 -4.30 4.14 5.18
C THR A 57 -3.58 3.80 6.49
N CYS A 58 -2.73 2.78 6.52
CA CYS A 58 -2.07 2.33 7.75
C CYS A 58 -0.55 2.22 7.67
N GLY A 59 0.07 2.52 6.53
CA GLY A 59 1.51 2.64 6.37
C GLY A 59 2.26 1.32 6.18
N VAL A 60 1.66 0.16 6.44
CA VAL A 60 2.36 -1.15 6.31
C VAL A 60 2.86 -1.42 4.90
N SER A 61 3.97 -2.15 4.78
CA SER A 61 4.56 -2.56 3.50
C SER A 61 3.95 -3.85 2.97
N TRP A 62 3.17 -3.77 1.90
CA TRP A 62 2.67 -4.98 1.24
C TRP A 62 3.80 -5.76 0.54
N ALA A 63 4.87 -5.07 0.10
CA ALA A 63 6.04 -5.73 -0.49
C ALA A 63 6.81 -6.60 0.51
N GLU A 64 6.75 -6.26 1.80
CA GLU A 64 7.34 -7.04 2.89
C GLU A 64 6.34 -8.04 3.51
N ASP A 65 5.28 -8.38 2.78
CA ASP A 65 4.21 -9.30 3.21
C ASP A 65 3.47 -8.86 4.50
N GLN A 66 3.43 -7.55 4.77
CA GLN A 66 2.71 -7.00 5.92
C GLN A 66 1.29 -6.57 5.51
N ALA A 67 0.33 -6.77 6.41
CA ALA A 67 -1.04 -6.30 6.24
C ALA A 67 -1.70 -6.07 7.60
N SER A 68 -2.50 -5.01 7.72
CA SER A 68 -3.36 -4.82 8.88
C SER A 68 -4.71 -5.50 8.67
N LEU A 69 -5.16 -6.26 9.67
CA LEU A 69 -6.47 -6.95 9.66
C LEU A 69 -7.63 -5.96 9.81
N ASP A 70 -7.40 -4.84 10.51
CA ASP A 70 -8.41 -3.82 10.80
C ASP A 70 -8.39 -2.65 9.79
N CYS A 71 -7.57 -2.76 8.74
CA CYS A 71 -7.49 -1.75 7.69
C CYS A 71 -8.25 -2.21 6.43
N ALA A 72 -9.27 -1.45 6.03
CA ALA A 72 -10.07 -1.75 4.84
C ALA A 72 -9.24 -1.78 3.54
N GLU A 73 -8.22 -0.93 3.43
CA GLU A 73 -7.32 -0.90 2.29
C GLU A 73 -6.42 -2.15 2.22
N CYS A 74 -5.96 -2.66 3.37
CA CYS A 74 -5.27 -3.94 3.44
C CYS A 74 -6.20 -5.13 3.17
N GLY A 75 -7.36 -5.18 3.82
CA GLY A 75 -8.29 -6.30 3.68
C GLY A 75 -7.68 -7.64 4.11
N GLY A 76 -6.71 -7.60 5.03
CA GLY A 76 -6.10 -8.77 5.67
C GLY A 76 -5.06 -9.55 4.86
N TYR A 77 -4.64 -9.06 3.69
CA TYR A 77 -3.59 -9.69 2.88
C TYR A 77 -2.62 -8.64 2.36
N ALA A 78 -1.39 -9.03 2.00
CA ALA A 78 -0.39 -8.14 1.43
C ALA A 78 -0.58 -8.00 -0.11
N LEU A 79 0.43 -8.32 -0.92
CA LEU A 79 0.32 -8.26 -2.39
C LEU A 79 -0.46 -9.42 -3.01
N HIS A 80 -0.52 -10.56 -2.33
CA HIS A 80 -1.13 -11.78 -2.85
C HIS A 80 -2.12 -12.36 -1.86
N ARG A 81 -3.16 -13.00 -2.40
CA ARG A 81 -4.11 -13.77 -1.58
C ARG A 81 -4.70 -14.96 -2.33
N PRO A 82 -5.29 -15.92 -1.61
CA PRO A 82 -6.10 -16.96 -2.23
C PRO A 82 -7.34 -16.37 -2.91
N CYS A 83 -7.82 -17.07 -3.94
CA CYS A 83 -8.97 -16.68 -4.75
C CYS A 83 -10.14 -16.14 -3.92
N VAL A 84 -10.57 -14.91 -4.24
CA VAL A 84 -11.64 -14.20 -3.51
C VAL A 84 -13.03 -14.84 -3.70
N HIS A 85 -13.26 -15.51 -4.83
CA HIS A 85 -14.56 -16.10 -5.14
C HIS A 85 -14.82 -17.44 -4.45
N CYS A 86 -13.78 -18.26 -4.27
CA CYS A 86 -13.92 -19.60 -3.69
C CYS A 86 -13.03 -19.81 -2.47
N ASN A 87 -12.55 -18.71 -1.89
CA ASN A 87 -11.67 -18.65 -0.73
C ASN A 87 -10.45 -19.59 -0.84
N GLY A 88 -9.81 -19.59 -2.02
CA GLY A 88 -8.61 -20.40 -2.28
C GLY A 88 -8.82 -21.86 -2.66
N THR A 89 -10.04 -22.40 -2.62
CA THR A 89 -10.25 -23.84 -2.91
C THR A 89 -9.95 -24.27 -4.35
N CYS A 90 -9.77 -23.32 -5.28
CA CYS A 90 -9.34 -23.58 -6.66
C CYS A 90 -7.82 -23.53 -6.85
N GLY A 91 -7.06 -23.17 -5.81
CA GLY A 91 -5.61 -22.96 -5.90
C GLY A 91 -5.20 -21.65 -6.60
N GLY A 92 -6.15 -20.87 -7.13
CA GLY A 92 -5.86 -19.59 -7.77
C GLY A 92 -5.35 -18.54 -6.79
N VAL A 93 -4.28 -17.84 -7.19
CA VAL A 93 -3.67 -16.72 -6.46
C VAL A 93 -4.07 -15.43 -7.14
N TRP A 94 -4.49 -14.45 -6.34
CA TRP A 94 -4.92 -13.15 -6.81
C TRP A 94 -3.91 -12.10 -6.37
N SER A 95 -3.55 -11.20 -7.28
CA SER A 95 -2.61 -10.11 -7.02
C SER A 95 -3.38 -8.83 -6.73
N ARG A 96 -2.86 -8.02 -5.81
CA ARG A 96 -3.45 -6.73 -5.45
C ARG A 96 -3.41 -5.77 -6.62
N ASP A 97 -4.53 -5.11 -6.89
CA ASP A 97 -4.56 -3.93 -7.75
C ASP A 97 -4.15 -2.72 -6.90
N LEU A 98 -2.90 -2.31 -6.98
CA LEU A 98 -2.38 -1.18 -6.18
C LEU A 98 -3.14 0.11 -6.49
N VAL A 99 -3.35 0.40 -7.78
CA VAL A 99 -4.02 1.62 -8.23
C VAL A 99 -5.44 1.68 -7.71
N ALA A 100 -6.22 0.62 -7.89
CA ALA A 100 -7.60 0.58 -7.43
C ALA A 100 -7.69 0.52 -5.90
N SER A 101 -6.75 -0.17 -5.23
CA SER A 101 -6.72 -0.24 -3.77
C SER A 101 -6.50 1.13 -3.14
N HIS A 102 -5.53 1.90 -3.63
CA HIS A 102 -5.29 3.27 -3.17
C HIS A 102 -6.45 4.19 -3.52
N LYS A 103 -6.93 4.15 -4.77
CA LYS A 103 -8.01 5.03 -5.24
C LYS A 103 -9.30 4.85 -4.43
N LEU A 104 -9.63 3.61 -4.05
CA LEU A 104 -10.86 3.29 -3.33
C LEU A 104 -10.67 3.18 -1.81
N ARG A 105 -9.43 3.30 -1.30
CA ARG A 105 -9.08 3.05 0.10
C ARG A 105 -9.63 1.71 0.62
N ARG A 106 -9.62 0.69 -0.23
CA ARG A 106 -10.20 -0.64 0.03
C ARG A 106 -9.48 -1.69 -0.79
N SER A 107 -9.24 -2.87 -0.22
CA SER A 107 -8.53 -3.95 -0.93
C SER A 107 -9.20 -4.29 -2.26
N GLN A 108 -8.47 -4.13 -3.36
CA GLN A 108 -8.87 -4.53 -4.71
C GLN A 108 -7.92 -5.58 -5.25
N TRP A 109 -8.45 -6.53 -6.02
CA TRP A 109 -7.74 -7.73 -6.41
C TRP A 109 -8.00 -8.06 -7.87
N ILE A 110 -6.94 -8.43 -8.60
CA ILE A 110 -6.96 -8.93 -9.97
C ILE A 110 -6.60 -10.41 -9.94
N GLY A 111 -7.44 -11.21 -10.58
CA GLY A 111 -7.23 -12.63 -10.72
C GLY A 111 -8.49 -13.30 -11.25
N GLU A 112 -8.38 -14.60 -11.51
CA GLU A 112 -9.47 -15.41 -12.01
C GLU A 112 -9.71 -16.60 -11.08
N CYS A 113 -10.94 -17.10 -11.04
CA CYS A 113 -11.28 -18.30 -10.30
C CYS A 113 -11.46 -19.46 -11.27
N ALA A 114 -10.65 -20.52 -11.14
CA ALA A 114 -10.78 -21.71 -11.98
C ALA A 114 -12.10 -22.50 -11.79
N LYS A 115 -12.91 -22.11 -10.79
CA LYS A 115 -14.24 -22.69 -10.52
C LYS A 115 -15.39 -21.75 -10.86
N ALA A 116 -15.13 -20.48 -11.20
CA ALA A 116 -16.19 -19.56 -11.54
C ALA A 116 -16.68 -19.84 -12.98
N PRO A 117 -17.99 -19.85 -13.23
CA PRO A 117 -18.50 -19.83 -14.59
C PRO A 117 -17.99 -18.56 -15.30
N GLN A 118 -17.52 -18.70 -16.54
CA GLN A 118 -16.89 -17.62 -17.32
C GLN A 118 -17.87 -16.48 -17.68
N ASP A 119 -19.13 -16.55 -17.26
CA ASP A 119 -20.19 -15.62 -17.64
C ASP A 119 -20.24 -14.33 -16.78
N ALA A 120 -19.44 -14.23 -15.72
CA ALA A 120 -19.42 -13.04 -14.86
C ALA A 120 -18.44 -11.94 -15.32
N ALA A 121 -17.54 -12.22 -16.26
CA ALA A 121 -16.51 -11.28 -16.71
C ALA A 121 -17.00 -10.22 -17.73
N ALA A 122 -18.20 -10.39 -18.30
CA ALA A 122 -18.71 -9.54 -19.38
C ALA A 122 -19.65 -8.39 -18.95
N ALA A 123 -19.95 -8.24 -17.66
CA ALA A 123 -20.95 -7.28 -17.18
C ALA A 123 -20.43 -5.85 -16.89
N LYS A 124 -19.29 -5.45 -17.46
CA LYS A 124 -18.77 -4.06 -17.37
C LYS A 124 -18.48 -3.47 -18.75
N SER A 125 -19.47 -3.46 -19.65
CA SER A 125 -19.43 -2.63 -20.86
C SER A 125 -20.84 -2.36 -21.42
N LYS A 126 -21.70 -1.69 -20.66
CA LYS A 126 -22.86 -1.00 -21.26
C LYS A 126 -23.50 0.03 -20.32
N ASP A 127 -23.27 1.29 -20.63
CA ASP A 127 -24.12 2.47 -20.43
C ASP A 127 -23.39 3.57 -21.23
N SER A 128 -23.64 3.75 -22.54
CA SER A 128 -24.81 4.33 -23.22
C SER A 128 -25.09 5.78 -22.87
#